data_AF-A0A6L3MK84-F1
#
_entry.id   AF-A0A6L3MK84-F1
#
_cell.length_a   1.000
_cell.length_b   1.000
_cell.length_c   1.000
_cell.angle_alpha   90.00
_cell.angle_beta   90.00
_cell.angle_gamma   90.00
#
_symmetry.space_group_name_H-M   'P 1'
#
loop_
_entity.id
_entity.type
_entity.pdbx_description
1 polymer ?
#
loop_
_entity_poly.entity_id
_entity_poly.type
_entity_poly.pdbx_seq_one_letter_code
_entity_poly.pdbx_strand_id
1 'polypeptide(L)' 'MTLSAFIDSIGLIGPGLTDWPHAADVLAGRAAYTHARTLLPPPAGLPPAERRRTGPAVRVALAAG' A
#
# COMPACT_ATOMS: atom_id res chain seq x y z
N MET A 1 31.44 -10.51 -7.63
CA MET A 1 30.40 -9.91 -8.49
C MET A 1 29.61 -8.92 -7.64
N THR A 2 29.42 -7.69 -8.12
CA THR A 2 28.68 -6.62 -7.42
C THR A 2 27.36 -6.38 -8.14
N LEU A 3 26.25 -6.37 -7.39
CA LEU A 3 24.91 -6.06 -7.91
C LEU A 3 24.71 -4.53 -7.91
N SER A 4 24.20 -4.00 -9.01
CA SER A 4 23.70 -2.62 -9.11
C SER A 4 22.23 -2.64 -9.48
N ALA A 5 21.39 -1.95 -8.69
CA ALA A 5 19.96 -1.83 -8.88
C ALA A 5 19.47 -0.50 -8.29
N PHE A 6 18.28 -0.06 -8.72
CA PHE A 6 17.61 1.14 -8.21
C PHE A 6 16.13 0.84 -7.95
N ILE A 7 15.48 1.69 -7.16
CA ILE A 7 14.04 1.63 -6.89
C ILE A 7 13.34 2.57 -7.88
N ASP A 8 12.48 2.02 -8.73
CA ASP A 8 11.73 2.78 -9.72
C ASP A 8 10.44 3.38 -9.14
N SER A 9 9.81 2.67 -8.20
CA SER A 9 8.56 3.10 -7.58
C SER A 9 8.36 2.53 -6.17
N ILE A 10 7.48 3.18 -5.40
CA ILE A 10 7.09 2.80 -4.04
C ILE A 10 5.57 2.93 -3.93
N GLY A 11 4.94 1.95 -3.30
CA GLY A 11 3.57 2.05 -2.83
C GLY A 11 3.46 1.65 -1.36
N LEU A 12 2.57 2.32 -0.63
CA LEU A 12 2.42 2.16 0.81
C LEU A 12 0.95 2.31 1.19
N ILE A 13 0.47 1.38 2.02
CA ILE A 13 -0.83 1.46 2.67
C ILE A 13 -0.73 1.00 4.12
N GLY A 14 -1.34 1.73 5.04
CA GLY A 14 -1.23 1.46 6.47
C GLY A 14 -2.22 2.25 7.31
N PRO A 15 -2.14 2.14 8.64
CA PRO A 15 -3.02 2.88 9.53
C PRO A 15 -2.82 4.39 9.34
N GLY A 16 -3.87 5.13 8.96
CA GLY A 16 -3.78 6.57 8.68
C GLY A 16 -3.00 6.95 7.41
N LEU A 17 -2.51 5.97 6.64
CA LEU A 17 -1.69 6.17 5.44
C LEU A 17 -2.35 5.48 4.25
N THR A 18 -2.97 6.28 3.38
CA THR A 18 -3.81 5.77 2.27
C THR A 18 -3.02 5.44 1.00
N ASP A 19 -1.93 6.15 0.76
CA ASP A 19 -1.11 6.06 -0.45
C ASP A 19 0.30 6.58 -0.19
N TRP A 20 1.18 6.40 -1.17
CA TRP A 20 2.57 6.83 -1.07
C TRP A 20 2.77 8.35 -0.98
N PRO A 21 2.14 9.21 -1.83
CA PRO A 21 2.31 10.65 -1.70
C PRO A 21 1.97 11.19 -0.31
N HIS A 22 0.82 10.82 0.25
CA HIS A 22 0.42 11.21 1.60
C HIS A 22 1.39 10.67 2.66
N ALA A 23 1.77 9.40 2.55
CA ALA A 23 2.73 8.81 3.48
C ALA A 23 4.11 9.48 3.42
N ALA A 24 4.58 9.85 2.24
CA ALA A 24 5.83 10.58 2.07
C ALA A 24 5.80 11.95 2.75
N ASP A 25 4.66 12.66 2.69
CA ASP A 25 4.48 13.92 3.41
C ASP A 25 4.49 13.75 4.92
N VAL A 26 3.82 12.71 5.43
CA VAL A 26 3.82 12.40 6.86
C VAL A 26 5.22 11.99 7.34
N LEU A 27 5.89 11.08 6.62
CA LEU A 27 7.22 10.59 6.96
C LEU A 27 8.30 11.67 6.88
N ALA A 28 8.10 12.67 6.02
CA ALA A 28 8.98 13.83 5.93
C ALA A 28 8.62 14.95 6.91
N GLY A 29 7.60 14.77 7.76
CA GLY A 29 7.15 15.76 8.74
C GLY A 29 6.43 16.97 8.14
N ARG A 30 6.01 16.90 6.86
CA ARG A 30 5.22 17.95 6.19
C ARG A 30 3.73 17.88 6.54
N ALA A 31 3.25 16.72 6.95
CA ALA A 31 1.90 16.50 7.43
C ALA A 31 1.91 15.79 8.79
N ALA A 32 0.92 16.07 9.63
CA ALA A 32 0.77 15.39 10.91
C ALA A 32 0.24 13.97 10.70
N TYR A 33 0.87 13.00 11.34
CA TYR A 33 0.34 11.64 11.39
C TYR A 33 -0.95 11.60 12.24
N THR A 34 -2.03 11.12 11.65
CA THR A 34 -3.28 10.83 12.36
C THR A 34 -3.59 9.35 12.23
N HIS A 35 -3.60 8.63 13.35
CA HIS A 35 -3.92 7.22 13.35
C HIS A 35 -5.38 6.99 12.90
N ALA A 36 -5.56 6.12 11.91
CA ALA A 36 -6.86 5.63 11.47
C ALA A 36 -6.75 4.16 11.08
N ARG A 37 -7.87 3.42 11.06
CA ARG A 37 -7.85 2.02 10.62
C ARG A 37 -7.41 1.94 9.16
N THR A 38 -6.52 0.98 8.82
CA THR A 38 -6.17 0.70 7.43
C THR A 38 -7.41 0.32 6.63
N LEU A 39 -7.72 1.09 5.60
CA LEU A 39 -8.82 0.82 4.68
C LEU A 39 -8.27 0.12 3.45
N LEU A 40 -8.46 -1.20 3.36
CA LEU A 40 -8.06 -1.95 2.18
C LEU A 40 -9.14 -1.78 1.10
N PRO A 41 -8.79 -1.32 -0.12
CA PRO A 41 -9.73 -1.30 -1.22
C PRO A 41 -10.17 -2.72 -1.60
N PRO A 42 -11.33 -2.89 -2.25
CA PRO A 42 -11.69 -4.16 -2.88
C PRO A 42 -10.67 -4.48 -3.98
N PRO A 43 -10.19 -5.73 -4.12
CA PRO A 43 -9.27 -6.09 -5.20
C PRO A 43 -10.06 -6.21 -6.51
N ALA A 44 -10.36 -5.07 -7.13
CA ALA A 44 -11.23 -4.96 -8.30
C ALA A 44 -10.67 -5.68 -9.54
N GLY A 45 -9.35 -5.82 -9.64
CA GLY A 45 -8.68 -6.55 -10.73
C GLY A 45 -8.79 -8.08 -10.65
N LEU A 46 -9.31 -8.65 -9.55
CA LEU A 46 -9.48 -10.10 -9.41
C LEU A 46 -10.85 -10.57 -9.93
N PRO A 47 -10.92 -11.72 -10.62
CA PRO A 47 -12.21 -12.33 -10.93
C PRO A 47 -12.97 -12.73 -9.65
N PRO A 48 -14.31 -12.95 -9.73
CA PRO A 48 -15.14 -13.15 -8.54
C PRO A 48 -14.73 -14.33 -7.65
N ALA A 49 -14.19 -15.42 -8.20
CA ALA A 49 -13.79 -16.60 -7.42
C ALA A 49 -12.54 -16.32 -6.58
N GLU A 50 -11.52 -15.72 -7.19
CA GLU A 50 -10.25 -15.34 -6.58
C GLU A 50 -10.47 -14.23 -5.55
N ARG A 51 -11.28 -13.22 -5.91
CA ARG A 51 -11.65 -12.12 -5.00
C ARG A 51 -12.26 -12.61 -3.69
N ARG A 52 -13.09 -13.64 -3.73
CA ARG A 52 -13.71 -14.24 -2.52
C ARG A 52 -12.72 -15.00 -1.63
N ARG A 53 -11.64 -15.54 -2.21
CA ARG A 53 -10.62 -16.34 -1.51
C ARG A 53 -9.43 -15.51 -1.03
N THR A 54 -9.39 -14.23 -1.39
CA THR A 54 -8.24 -13.35 -1.13
C THR A 54 -8.25 -12.86 0.31
N GLY A 55 -7.26 -13.30 1.09
CA GLY A 55 -7.07 -12.87 2.48
C GLY A 55 -6.51 -11.43 2.61
N PRO A 56 -6.51 -10.86 3.83
CA PRO A 56 -6.06 -9.49 4.08
C PRO A 56 -4.64 -9.17 3.59
N ALA A 57 -3.69 -10.10 3.76
CA ALA A 57 -2.31 -9.89 3.33
C ALA A 57 -2.16 -9.73 1.81
N VAL A 58 -2.90 -10.55 1.03
CA VAL A 58 -2.89 -10.44 -0.42
C VAL A 58 -3.59 -9.15 -0.87
N ARG A 59 -4.66 -8.73 -0.18
CA ARG A 59 -5.32 -7.45 -0.45
C ARG A 59 -4.39 -6.25 -0.19
N VAL A 60 -3.55 -6.31 0.83
CA VAL A 60 -2.52 -5.27 1.08
C VAL A 60 -1.52 -5.24 -0.07
N ALA A 61 -0.98 -6.39 -0.47
CA ALA A 61 -0.01 -6.47 -1.56
C ALA A 61 -0.58 -5.91 -2.88
N LEU A 62 -1.83 -6.25 -3.22
CA LEU A 62 -2.52 -5.74 -4.41
C LEU A 62 -2.97 -4.27 -4.31
N ALA A 63 -3.00 -3.70 -3.11
CA ALA A 63 -3.34 -2.29 -2.91
C ALA A 63 -2.09 -1.40 -2.93
N ALA A 64 -0.95 -1.94 -2.52
CA ALA A 64 0.33 -1.24 -2.50
C ALA A 64 1.10 -1.34 -3.82
N GLY A 65 0.85 -2.37 -4.64
CA GLY A 65 1.43 -2.54 -5.97
C GLY A 65 0.42 -2.30 -7.06
#